data_AF-A0A929RTC6-F1
#
_entry.id   AF-A0A929RTC6-F1
#
_cell.length_a   1.000
_cell.length_b   1.000
_cell.length_c   1.000
_cell.angle_alpha   90.00
_cell.angle_beta   90.00
_cell.angle_gamma   90.00
#
_symmetry.space_group_name_H-M   'P 1'
#
loop_
_entity.id
_entity.type
_entity.pdbx_description
1 polymer ?
#
loop_
_entity_poly.entity_id
_entity_poly.type
_entity_poly.pdbx_seq_one_letter_code
_entity_poly.pdbx_strand_id
1 'polypeptide(L)'
;MAQPMAHRLAGRYEVRSLIGRGGMAEVHLGFDTRLSRVVAIKMLRRDLALDSIFQARFRREAQSAASLNHPNIVAVYDTGEEIIEDANNRSIAVPYIVMEYVEGHTVKDLISDGTAVPINEAIEIVSGVLSALQYSHANHLVHRDIKPGNIMLTSEGKVKVMDFGIARALTDSQATMTQTNAVVGTAQYLSPEQARGETVDERSDLYSTGVVLFELLTGRPPFKGDSAVAVAYQHVEQIPPTPSSILSDIPDSLDRVVLKALAKN
;
A
#
# COMPACT_ATOMS: atom_id res chain seq x y z
N MET A 1 17.19 27.24 29.15
CA MET A 1 17.02 25.80 28.86
C MET A 1 17.19 25.62 27.37
N ALA A 2 18.18 24.83 26.92
CA ALA A 2 18.31 24.50 25.50
C ALA A 2 17.08 23.70 25.07
N GLN A 3 16.43 24.10 23.98
CA GLN A 3 15.43 23.24 23.34
C GLN A 3 16.10 21.88 23.04
N PRO A 4 15.43 20.74 23.27
CA PRO A 4 15.96 19.45 22.84
C PRO A 4 16.32 19.56 21.36
N MET A 5 17.55 19.15 21.00
CA MET A 5 17.97 19.21 19.61
C MET A 5 16.99 18.41 18.76
N ALA A 6 16.46 19.04 17.72
CA ALA A 6 15.55 18.39 16.80
C ALA A 6 16.24 17.15 16.21
N HIS A 7 15.57 15.99 16.28
CA HIS A 7 16.08 14.77 15.66
C HIS A 7 16.18 14.98 14.14
N ARG A 8 17.41 14.93 13.60
CA ARG A 8 17.69 15.16 12.19
C ARG A 8 18.44 14.01 11.55
N LEU A 9 17.87 13.47 10.47
CA LEU A 9 18.50 12.45 9.64
C LEU A 9 19.45 13.10 8.63
N ALA A 10 20.66 12.56 8.52
CA ALA A 10 21.73 13.07 7.65
C ALA A 10 21.99 14.59 7.76
N GLY A 11 21.70 15.18 8.93
CA GLY A 11 21.78 16.63 9.15
C GLY A 11 20.81 17.48 8.33
N ARG A 12 19.87 16.87 7.58
CA ARG A 12 18.99 17.54 6.61
C ARG A 12 17.51 17.40 6.93
N TYR A 13 17.06 16.19 7.23
CA TYR A 13 15.64 15.90 7.38
C TYR A 13 15.25 15.93 8.85
N GLU A 14 14.50 16.95 9.24
CA GLU A 14 13.95 17.05 10.59
C GLU A 14 12.78 16.08 10.74
N VAL A 15 12.89 15.14 11.67
CA VAL A 15 11.83 14.18 11.99
C VAL A 15 10.88 14.81 13.00
N ARG A 16 9.59 14.86 12.65
CA ARG A 16 8.52 15.42 13.47
C ARG A 16 7.58 14.32 13.97
N SER A 17 6.30 14.62 14.09
CA SER A 17 5.27 13.73 14.62
C SER A 17 5.14 12.43 13.80
N LEU A 18 4.90 11.32 14.49
CA LEU A 18 4.45 10.07 13.86
C LEU A 18 3.07 10.29 13.22
N ILE A 19 2.92 9.92 11.95
CA ILE A 19 1.66 10.06 11.18
C ILE A 19 1.09 8.72 10.72
N GLY A 20 1.88 7.64 10.75
CA GLY A 20 1.40 6.31 10.39
C GLY A 20 2.30 5.20 10.96
N ARG A 21 1.70 4.04 11.24
CA ARG A 21 2.43 2.87 11.72
C ARG A 21 1.94 1.62 11.00
N GLY A 22 2.82 1.03 10.21
CA GLY A 22 2.59 -0.23 9.52
C GLY A 22 3.21 -1.43 10.25
N GLY A 23 3.08 -2.62 9.66
CA GLY A 23 3.72 -3.83 10.20
C GLY A 23 5.24 -3.72 10.22
N MET A 24 5.82 -3.12 9.17
CA MET A 24 7.27 -3.07 8.96
C MET A 24 7.89 -1.70 9.29
N ALA A 25 7.18 -0.62 9.05
CA ALA A 25 7.74 0.74 9.09
C ALA A 25 6.84 1.70 9.86
N GLU A 26 7.46 2.76 10.36
CA GLU A 26 6.80 3.95 10.92
C GLU A 26 6.95 5.10 9.92
N VAL A 27 5.90 5.90 9.75
CA VAL A 27 5.90 7.07 8.87
C VAL A 27 5.77 8.32 9.73
N HIS A 28 6.73 9.22 9.58
CA HIS A 28 6.77 10.49 10.29
C HIS A 28 6.52 11.65 9.34
N LEU A 29 5.84 12.68 9.83
CA LEU A 29 5.93 14.00 9.25
C LEU A 29 7.38 14.48 9.37
N GLY A 30 7.89 15.12 8.34
CA GLY A 30 9.23 15.67 8.35
C GLY A 30 9.35 16.98 7.60
N PHE A 31 10.53 17.57 7.70
CA PHE A 31 10.87 18.79 6.98
C PHE A 31 12.27 18.70 6.38
N ASP A 32 12.35 18.85 5.07
CA ASP A 32 13.62 18.97 4.36
C ASP A 32 14.16 20.39 4.55
N THR A 33 15.11 20.56 5.45
CA THR A 33 15.67 21.88 5.79
C THR A 33 16.47 22.52 4.65
N ARG A 34 16.92 21.73 3.67
CA ARG A 34 17.69 22.23 2.53
C ARG A 34 16.79 22.78 1.43
N LEU A 35 15.67 22.11 1.16
CA LEU A 35 14.70 22.54 0.14
C LEU A 35 13.50 23.29 0.71
N SER A 36 13.42 23.42 2.05
CA SER A 36 12.34 24.12 2.76
C SER A 36 10.94 23.59 2.40
N ARG A 37 10.75 22.28 2.45
CA ARG A 37 9.47 21.61 2.15
C ARG A 37 9.10 20.55 3.18
N VAL A 38 7.80 20.35 3.36
CA VAL A 38 7.25 19.24 4.14
C VAL A 38 7.43 17.93 3.37
N VAL A 39 7.80 16.86 4.08
CA VAL A 39 8.02 15.52 3.52
C VAL A 39 7.45 14.47 4.46
N ALA A 40 7.18 13.27 3.95
CA ALA A 40 6.96 12.09 4.76
C ALA A 40 8.27 11.30 4.86
N ILE A 41 8.60 10.80 6.05
CA ILE A 41 9.79 10.01 6.31
C ILE A 41 9.35 8.64 6.79
N LYS A 42 9.45 7.64 5.92
CA LYS A 42 9.21 6.23 6.27
C LYS A 42 10.49 5.66 6.84
N MET A 43 10.44 5.06 8.02
CA MET A 43 11.58 4.48 8.72
C MET A 43 11.28 3.02 9.06
N LEU A 44 12.23 2.12 8.80
CA LEU A 44 12.11 0.74 9.25
C LEU A 44 12.02 0.71 10.78
N ARG A 45 11.10 -0.07 11.34
CA ARG A 45 10.99 -0.18 12.79
C ARG A 45 12.29 -0.74 13.39
N ARG A 46 12.71 -0.19 14.53
CA ARG A 46 13.98 -0.56 15.18
C ARG A 46 14.08 -2.04 15.53
N ASP A 47 12.96 -2.67 15.93
CA ASP A 47 12.91 -4.09 16.26
C ASP A 47 13.09 -5.01 15.03
N LEU A 48 12.87 -4.48 13.82
CA LEU A 48 13.07 -5.18 12.55
C LEU A 48 14.38 -4.78 11.85
N ALA A 49 15.02 -3.69 12.28
CA ALA A 49 16.22 -3.18 11.66
C ALA A 49 17.44 -4.11 11.81
N LEU A 50 17.42 -5.07 12.73
CA LEU A 50 18.48 -6.09 12.86
C LEU A 50 18.34 -7.24 11.87
N ASP A 51 17.17 -7.39 11.25
CA ASP A 51 16.90 -8.48 10.31
C ASP A 51 17.21 -8.04 8.88
N SER A 52 18.19 -8.70 8.27
CA SER A 52 18.67 -8.41 6.92
C SER A 52 17.59 -8.62 5.85
N ILE A 53 16.60 -9.48 6.10
CA ILE A 53 15.47 -9.72 5.19
C ILE A 53 14.59 -8.46 5.13
N PHE A 54 14.27 -7.87 6.28
CA PHE A 54 13.48 -6.64 6.34
C PHE A 54 14.26 -5.44 5.78
N GLN A 55 15.55 -5.30 6.08
CA GLN A 55 16.38 -4.27 5.45
C GLN A 55 16.38 -4.39 3.91
N ALA A 56 16.57 -5.59 3.38
CA ALA A 56 16.60 -5.82 1.93
C ALA A 56 15.26 -5.48 1.27
N ARG A 57 14.13 -5.83 1.91
CA ARG A 57 12.79 -5.45 1.44
C ARG A 57 12.63 -3.94 1.39
N PHE A 58 13.02 -3.24 2.45
CA PHE A 58 12.89 -1.79 2.55
C PHE A 58 13.73 -1.05 1.49
N ARG A 59 14.97 -1.49 1.26
CA ARG A 59 15.82 -0.92 0.21
C ARG A 59 15.24 -1.16 -1.18
N ARG A 60 14.65 -2.34 -1.42
CA ARG A 60 14.04 -2.68 -2.71
C ARG A 60 12.80 -1.83 -3.01
N GLU A 61 11.98 -1.57 -2.00
CA GLU A 61 10.85 -0.63 -2.09
C GLU A 61 11.34 0.75 -2.54
N ALA A 62 12.33 1.31 -1.84
CA ALA A 62 12.91 2.61 -2.17
C ALA A 62 13.40 2.65 -3.62
N GLN A 63 14.14 1.63 -4.05
CA GLN A 63 14.68 1.53 -5.41
C GLN A 63 13.59 1.41 -6.48
N SER A 64 12.54 0.63 -6.20
CA SER A 64 11.45 0.40 -7.16
C SER A 64 10.60 1.66 -7.35
N ALA A 65 10.36 2.42 -6.29
CA ALA A 65 9.58 3.64 -6.34
C ALA A 65 10.38 4.86 -6.83
N ALA A 66 11.71 4.88 -6.65
CA ALA A 66 12.56 6.01 -7.03
C ALA A 66 12.61 6.29 -8.54
N SER A 67 12.35 5.30 -9.39
CA SER A 67 12.30 5.49 -10.86
C SER A 67 10.96 6.00 -11.37
N LEU A 68 9.94 6.08 -10.51
CA LEU A 68 8.58 6.43 -10.92
C LEU A 68 8.34 7.93 -10.77
N ASN A 69 7.88 8.57 -11.85
CA ASN A 69 7.45 9.96 -11.82
C ASN A 69 6.08 10.10 -12.52
N HIS A 70 5.03 10.09 -11.72
CA HIS A 70 3.65 10.16 -12.20
C HIS A 70 2.76 10.91 -11.19
N PRO A 71 1.81 11.76 -11.64
CA PRO A 71 0.97 12.54 -10.74
C PRO A 71 0.16 11.70 -9.74
N ASN A 72 -0.23 10.47 -10.10
CA ASN A 72 -0.94 9.55 -9.21
C ASN A 72 -0.04 8.59 -8.42
N ILE A 73 1.27 8.80 -8.40
CA ILE A 73 2.22 8.01 -7.59
C ILE A 73 2.85 8.93 -6.54
N VAL A 74 3.00 8.44 -5.32
CA VAL A 74 3.75 9.14 -4.26
C VAL A 74 5.23 9.16 -4.65
N ALA A 75 5.78 10.36 -4.82
CA ALA A 75 7.17 10.49 -5.26
C ALA A 75 8.16 10.14 -4.12
N VAL A 76 9.18 9.36 -4.42
CA VAL A 76 10.34 9.15 -3.55
C VAL A 76 11.41 10.19 -3.88
N TYR A 77 11.88 10.90 -2.86
CA TYR A 77 12.85 11.98 -3.01
C TYR A 77 14.27 11.57 -2.62
N ASP A 78 14.41 10.76 -1.58
CA ASP A 78 15.72 10.37 -1.06
C ASP A 78 15.63 9.09 -0.22
N THR A 79 16.77 8.50 0.09
CA THR A 79 16.90 7.34 0.98
C THR A 79 18.23 7.41 1.73
N GLY A 80 18.25 6.91 2.96
CA GLY A 80 19.48 6.81 3.73
C GLY A 80 19.34 5.89 4.93
N GLU A 81 20.31 5.95 5.84
CA GLU A 81 20.34 5.15 7.06
C GLU A 81 20.67 6.03 8.26
N GLU A 82 19.96 5.82 9.38
CA GLU A 82 20.29 6.38 10.69
C GLU A 82 21.10 5.35 11.47
N ILE A 83 22.26 5.73 12.00
CA ILE A 83 23.03 4.86 12.90
C ILE A 83 22.58 5.13 14.33
N ILE A 84 21.99 4.13 14.98
CA ILE A 84 21.50 4.19 16.35
C ILE A 84 22.29 3.20 17.21
N GLU A 85 22.68 3.60 18.42
CA GLU A 85 23.23 2.65 19.40
C GLU A 85 22.11 1.97 20.18
N ASP A 86 22.13 0.63 20.24
CA ASP A 86 21.23 -0.13 21.09
C ASP A 86 21.66 -0.09 22.56
N ALA A 87 20.84 -0.66 23.45
CA ALA A 87 21.12 -0.73 24.89
C ALA A 87 22.40 -1.51 25.25
N ASN A 88 23.02 -2.21 24.29
CA ASN A 88 24.25 -2.98 24.43
C ASN A 88 25.44 -2.36 23.67
N ASN A 89 25.36 -1.07 23.31
CA ASN A 89 26.35 -0.32 22.52
C ASN A 89 26.61 -0.91 21.13
N ARG A 90 25.64 -1.59 20.52
CA ARG A 90 25.73 -2.03 19.12
C ARG A 90 25.17 -0.94 18.21
N SER A 91 25.92 -0.59 17.17
CA SER A 91 25.44 0.30 16.12
C SER A 91 24.50 -0.44 15.18
N ILE A 92 23.27 0.04 15.05
CA ILE A 92 22.21 -0.47 14.17
C ILE A 92 21.95 0.58 13.09
N ALA A 93 22.01 0.16 11.83
CA ALA A 93 21.59 0.98 10.70
C ALA A 93 20.07 0.84 10.48
N VAL A 94 19.34 1.93 10.70
CA VAL A 94 17.90 2.01 10.47
C VAL A 94 17.66 2.73 9.14
N PRO A 95 17.25 2.01 8.08
CA PRO A 95 17.00 2.64 6.80
C PRO A 95 15.75 3.51 6.83
N TYR A 96 15.79 4.61 6.08
CA TYR A 96 14.67 5.52 5.88
C TYR A 96 14.51 5.89 4.39
N ILE A 97 13.27 6.24 4.04
CA ILE A 97 12.86 6.77 2.73
C ILE A 97 12.21 8.11 2.97
N VAL A 98 12.66 9.14 2.25
CA VAL A 98 12.03 10.45 2.22
C VAL A 98 11.16 10.52 0.97
N MET A 99 9.88 10.81 1.16
CA MET A 99 8.88 10.81 0.10
C MET A 99 7.95 12.01 0.20
N GLU A 100 7.14 12.19 -0.84
CA GLU A 100 6.07 13.17 -0.89
C GLU A 100 5.16 13.05 0.34
N TYR A 101 4.94 14.18 1.02
CA TYR A 101 3.88 14.25 2.01
C TYR A 101 2.56 14.51 1.30
N VAL A 102 1.65 13.55 1.37
CA VAL A 102 0.30 13.68 0.82
C VAL A 102 -0.63 14.14 1.93
N GLU A 103 -1.12 15.38 1.84
CA GLU A 103 -2.13 15.89 2.76
C GLU A 103 -3.52 15.36 2.37
N GLY A 104 -4.10 14.51 3.22
CA GLY A 104 -5.35 13.83 2.94
C GLY A 104 -5.56 12.61 3.83
N HIS A 105 -6.35 11.64 3.34
CA HIS A 105 -6.62 10.38 4.04
C HIS A 105 -6.50 9.19 3.10
N THR A 106 -6.42 7.97 3.65
CA THR A 106 -6.42 6.76 2.82
C THR A 106 -7.85 6.43 2.37
N VAL A 107 -7.96 5.65 1.29
CA VAL A 107 -9.25 5.08 0.88
C VAL A 107 -9.75 4.09 1.94
N LYS A 108 -8.85 3.44 2.69
CA LYS A 108 -9.22 2.61 3.84
C LYS A 108 -9.97 3.41 4.91
N ASP A 109 -9.53 4.63 5.20
CA ASP A 109 -10.21 5.48 6.18
C ASP A 109 -11.57 5.93 5.66
N LEU A 110 -11.67 6.23 4.35
CA LEU A 110 -12.91 6.62 3.67
C LEU A 110 -14.02 5.56 3.84
N ILE A 111 -13.69 4.28 3.71
CA ILE A 111 -14.65 3.17 3.74
C ILE A 111 -14.71 2.46 5.11
N SER A 112 -14.10 3.03 6.14
CA SER A 112 -13.88 2.35 7.43
C SER A 112 -15.17 2.06 8.20
N ASP A 113 -16.25 2.81 7.94
CA ASP A 113 -17.58 2.61 8.53
C ASP A 113 -18.45 1.62 7.74
N GLY A 114 -17.95 1.10 6.62
CA GLY A 114 -18.68 0.20 5.71
C GLY A 114 -19.71 0.92 4.83
N THR A 115 -19.66 2.24 4.73
CA THR A 115 -20.50 3.02 3.82
C THR A 115 -19.98 2.90 2.39
N ALA A 116 -20.88 2.62 1.45
CA ALA A 116 -20.55 2.64 0.03
C ALA A 116 -20.24 4.08 -0.44
N VAL A 117 -19.21 4.21 -1.26
CA VAL A 117 -18.79 5.47 -1.88
C VAL A 117 -19.71 5.79 -3.06
N PRO A 118 -20.09 7.06 -3.29
CA PRO A 118 -20.84 7.45 -4.48
C PRO A 118 -20.19 6.92 -5.75
N ILE A 119 -20.99 6.38 -6.67
CA ILE A 119 -20.50 5.65 -7.85
C ILE A 119 -19.48 6.46 -8.66
N ASN A 120 -19.74 7.74 -8.90
CA ASN A 120 -18.83 8.60 -9.67
C ASN A 120 -17.49 8.77 -8.96
N GLU A 121 -17.50 8.95 -7.64
CA GLU A 121 -16.28 9.06 -6.83
C GLU A 121 -15.50 7.73 -6.83
N ALA A 122 -16.18 6.59 -6.70
CA ALA A 122 -15.54 5.27 -6.81
C ALA A 122 -14.85 5.08 -8.19
N ILE A 123 -15.49 5.52 -9.27
CA ILE A 123 -14.92 5.49 -10.63
C ILE A 123 -13.70 6.41 -10.73
N GLU A 124 -13.76 7.64 -10.19
CA GLU A 124 -12.64 8.58 -10.19
C GLU A 124 -11.43 8.04 -9.42
N ILE A 125 -11.66 7.46 -8.24
CA ILE A 125 -10.63 6.82 -7.42
C ILE A 125 -9.93 5.72 -8.23
N VAL A 126 -10.70 4.78 -8.78
CA VAL A 126 -10.17 3.63 -9.53
C VAL A 126 -9.50 4.08 -10.83
N SER A 127 -9.99 5.12 -11.48
CA SER A 127 -9.36 5.69 -12.68
C SER A 127 -7.97 6.25 -12.35
N GLY A 128 -7.82 6.94 -11.22
CA GLY A 128 -6.51 7.43 -10.76
C GLY A 128 -5.54 6.30 -10.41
N VAL A 129 -6.03 5.22 -9.79
CA VAL A 129 -5.24 4.00 -9.52
C VAL A 129 -4.78 3.35 -10.84
N LEU A 130 -5.69 3.16 -11.79
CA LEU A 130 -5.37 2.57 -13.10
C LEU A 130 -4.37 3.43 -13.89
N SER A 131 -4.44 4.75 -13.77
CA SER A 131 -3.44 5.64 -14.39
C SER A 131 -2.04 5.44 -13.79
N ALA A 132 -1.93 5.28 -12.46
CA ALA A 132 -0.67 4.96 -11.80
C ALA A 132 -0.13 3.57 -12.21
N LEU A 133 -1.01 2.56 -12.25
CA LEU A 133 -0.65 1.19 -12.63
C LEU A 133 -0.21 1.09 -14.09
N GLN A 134 -0.91 1.76 -15.02
CA GLN A 134 -0.51 1.81 -16.42
C GLN A 134 0.92 2.33 -16.57
N TYR A 135 1.25 3.41 -15.84
CA TYR A 135 2.60 3.97 -15.84
C TYR A 135 3.63 3.01 -15.25
N SER A 136 3.34 2.36 -14.11
CA SER A 136 4.29 1.42 -13.50
C SER A 136 4.50 0.16 -14.35
N HIS A 137 3.43 -0.39 -14.94
CA HIS A 137 3.49 -1.56 -15.81
C HIS A 137 4.29 -1.28 -17.09
N ALA A 138 4.16 -0.07 -17.66
CA ALA A 138 5.01 0.38 -18.77
C ALA A 138 6.50 0.49 -18.41
N ASN A 139 6.81 0.63 -17.11
CA ASN A 139 8.16 0.60 -16.56
C ASN A 139 8.52 -0.78 -15.99
N HIS A 140 7.79 -1.84 -16.36
CA HIS A 140 8.00 -3.23 -15.94
C HIS A 140 7.94 -3.44 -14.41
N LEU A 141 7.16 -2.61 -13.73
CA LEU A 141 6.95 -2.70 -12.28
C LEU A 141 5.49 -3.00 -11.96
N VAL A 142 5.28 -4.20 -11.41
CA VAL A 142 3.99 -4.64 -10.82
C VAL A 142 3.96 -4.21 -9.35
N HIS A 143 2.84 -3.63 -8.91
CA HIS A 143 2.68 -3.13 -7.54
C HIS A 143 2.54 -4.26 -6.52
N ARG A 144 1.70 -5.26 -6.80
CA ARG A 144 1.47 -6.51 -6.04
C ARG A 144 0.78 -6.38 -4.68
N ASP A 145 0.36 -5.19 -4.28
CA ASP A 145 -0.28 -4.92 -2.98
C ASP A 145 -1.29 -3.78 -3.09
N ILE A 146 -2.08 -3.76 -4.17
CA ILE A 146 -3.16 -2.79 -4.32
C ILE A 146 -4.25 -3.11 -3.30
N LYS A 147 -4.52 -2.14 -2.42
CA LYS A 147 -5.56 -2.17 -1.38
C LYS A 147 -5.89 -0.76 -0.93
N PRO A 148 -7.04 -0.52 -0.26
CA PRO A 148 -7.46 0.81 0.18
C PRO A 148 -6.44 1.54 1.06
N GLY A 149 -5.63 0.80 1.82
CA GLY A 149 -4.58 1.38 2.68
C GLY A 149 -3.36 1.94 1.92
N ASN A 150 -3.18 1.55 0.65
CA ASN A 150 -2.07 2.02 -0.20
C ASN A 150 -2.55 3.05 -1.24
N ILE A 151 -3.78 3.54 -1.10
CA ILE A 151 -4.38 4.55 -1.98
C ILE A 151 -4.77 5.72 -1.09
N MET A 152 -4.27 6.92 -1.41
CA MET A 152 -4.61 8.15 -0.73
C MET A 152 -5.44 9.07 -1.62
N LEU A 153 -6.31 9.83 -0.97
CA LEU A 153 -7.03 10.96 -1.54
C LEU A 153 -6.50 12.23 -0.90
N THR A 154 -6.00 13.14 -1.72
CA THR A 154 -5.60 14.47 -1.25
C THR A 154 -6.84 15.26 -0.81
N SER A 155 -6.65 16.34 -0.04
CA SER A 155 -7.70 17.34 0.23
C SER A 155 -8.36 17.93 -1.04
N GLU A 156 -7.67 17.89 -2.19
CA GLU A 156 -8.19 18.32 -3.50
C GLU A 156 -8.89 17.19 -4.30
N GLY A 157 -9.08 16.00 -3.72
CA GLY A 157 -9.71 14.84 -4.40
C GLY A 157 -8.81 14.07 -5.37
N LYS A 158 -7.51 14.40 -5.46
CA LYS A 158 -6.55 13.67 -6.30
C LYS A 158 -6.13 12.34 -5.67
N VAL A 159 -6.00 11.32 -6.51
CA VAL A 159 -5.54 9.98 -6.11
C VAL A 159 -4.01 9.92 -6.10
N LYS A 160 -3.45 9.31 -5.05
CA LYS A 160 -2.02 9.00 -4.90
C LYS A 160 -1.85 7.55 -4.46
N VAL A 161 -1.14 6.75 -5.26
CA VAL A 161 -0.78 5.37 -4.94
C VAL A 161 0.61 5.33 -4.33
N MET A 162 0.77 4.61 -3.23
CA MET A 162 2.02 4.49 -2.47
C MET A 162 2.50 3.05 -2.41
N ASP A 163 3.69 2.82 -1.84
CA ASP A 163 4.18 1.48 -1.50
C ASP A 163 4.39 0.54 -2.72
N PHE A 164 4.79 1.12 -3.87
CA PHE A 164 5.20 0.36 -5.06
C PHE A 164 6.40 -0.54 -4.76
N GLY A 165 6.25 -1.84 -5.06
CA GLY A 165 7.35 -2.79 -5.03
C GLY A 165 7.66 -3.43 -3.67
N ILE A 166 6.79 -3.29 -2.67
CA ILE A 166 6.98 -3.94 -1.35
C ILE A 166 6.70 -5.45 -1.38
N ALA A 167 5.78 -5.95 -2.22
CA ALA A 167 5.28 -7.32 -2.05
C ALA A 167 5.97 -8.38 -2.92
N ARG A 168 6.67 -9.27 -2.20
CA ARG A 168 7.14 -10.61 -2.58
C ARG A 168 8.30 -10.65 -3.57
N ALA A 169 9.52 -10.61 -3.04
CA ALA A 169 10.56 -11.48 -3.57
C ALA A 169 9.94 -12.90 -3.70
N LEU A 170 10.19 -13.55 -4.82
CA LEU A 170 9.54 -14.76 -5.34
C LEU A 170 9.59 -16.01 -4.42
N THR A 171 10.00 -15.84 -3.16
CA THR A 171 10.28 -16.92 -2.19
C THR A 171 9.28 -17.02 -1.02
N ASP A 172 8.35 -16.08 -0.85
CA ASP A 172 7.63 -15.93 0.43
C ASP A 172 6.14 -16.28 0.44
N SER A 173 5.65 -17.02 -0.55
CA SER A 173 4.25 -17.47 -0.56
C SER A 173 3.91 -18.37 0.65
N GLN A 174 4.90 -19.06 1.24
CA GLN A 174 4.68 -20.01 2.34
C GLN A 174 4.92 -19.43 3.75
N ALA A 175 5.83 -18.47 3.92
CA ALA A 175 6.25 -18.02 5.26
C ALA A 175 5.29 -17.01 5.93
N THR A 176 4.46 -16.31 5.16
CA THR A 176 3.57 -15.24 5.68
C THR A 176 2.16 -15.69 6.04
N MET A 177 1.75 -16.91 5.70
CA MET A 177 0.38 -17.39 6.01
C MET A 177 0.21 -17.83 7.47
N THR A 178 1.28 -17.87 8.27
CA THR A 178 1.29 -18.48 9.61
C THR A 178 1.28 -17.49 10.78
N GLN A 179 1.23 -16.16 10.54
CA GLN A 179 1.18 -15.16 11.63
C GLN A 179 -0.11 -14.31 11.61
N THR A 180 -0.65 -14.11 12.81
CA THR A 180 -2.04 -13.77 13.15
C THR A 180 -2.48 -12.34 12.78
N ASN A 181 -3.79 -12.19 12.49
CA ASN A 181 -4.62 -10.99 12.31
C ASN A 181 -4.18 -9.87 11.34
N ALA A 182 -2.91 -9.49 11.26
CA ALA A 182 -2.43 -8.49 10.29
C ALA A 182 -2.46 -9.02 8.84
N VAL A 183 -2.42 -10.35 8.66
CA VAL A 183 -2.43 -11.01 7.35
C VAL A 183 -3.84 -11.07 6.75
N VAL A 184 -4.90 -11.07 7.57
CA VAL A 184 -6.29 -11.16 7.09
C VAL A 184 -6.66 -9.96 6.21
N GLY A 185 -6.28 -8.74 6.63
CA GLY A 185 -6.59 -7.52 5.87
C GLY A 185 -5.88 -7.44 4.51
N THR A 186 -4.69 -8.00 4.38
CA THR A 186 -4.00 -8.10 3.08
C THR A 186 -4.58 -9.23 2.22
N ALA A 187 -5.05 -10.32 2.85
CA ALA A 187 -5.63 -11.45 2.13
C ALA A 187 -6.92 -11.09 1.38
N GLN A 188 -7.65 -10.07 1.83
CA GLN A 188 -8.88 -9.56 1.19
C GLN A 188 -8.68 -9.05 -0.24
N TYR A 189 -7.45 -8.69 -0.63
CA TYR A 189 -7.14 -8.09 -1.93
C TYR A 189 -6.17 -8.92 -2.76
N LEU A 190 -5.84 -10.15 -2.33
CA LEU A 190 -4.94 -11.01 -3.08
C LEU A 190 -5.55 -11.44 -4.42
N SER A 191 -4.72 -11.48 -5.46
CA SER A 191 -5.06 -12.17 -6.70
C SER A 191 -5.01 -13.70 -6.54
N PRO A 192 -5.73 -14.47 -7.39
CA PRO A 192 -5.72 -15.94 -7.35
C PRO A 192 -4.30 -16.52 -7.47
N GLU A 193 -3.48 -16.01 -8.38
CA GLU A 193 -2.10 -16.40 -8.61
C GLU A 193 -1.20 -16.10 -7.40
N GLN A 194 -1.40 -14.97 -6.72
CA GLN A 194 -0.69 -14.67 -5.47
C GLN A 194 -1.07 -15.62 -4.34
N ALA A 195 -2.35 -16.02 -4.27
CA ALA A 195 -2.85 -16.97 -3.28
C ALA A 195 -2.33 -18.39 -3.53
N ARG A 196 -2.19 -18.81 -4.80
CA ARG A 196 -1.55 -20.08 -5.18
C ARG A 196 -0.02 -20.06 -5.09
N GLY A 197 0.58 -18.88 -4.98
CA GLY A 197 2.03 -18.71 -5.01
C GLY A 197 2.63 -18.89 -6.42
N GLU A 198 1.83 -18.64 -7.45
CA GLU A 198 2.22 -18.67 -8.85
C GLU A 198 2.99 -17.39 -9.25
N THR A 199 3.40 -17.32 -10.52
CA THR A 199 4.05 -16.12 -11.06
C THR A 199 3.05 -14.98 -11.14
N VAL A 200 3.46 -13.82 -10.63
CA VAL A 200 2.65 -12.60 -10.52
C VAL A 200 3.05 -11.63 -11.63
N ASP A 201 2.07 -11.16 -12.40
CA ASP A 201 2.22 -10.17 -13.47
C ASP A 201 1.26 -8.99 -13.29
N GLU A 202 1.19 -8.08 -14.27
CA GLU A 202 0.32 -6.89 -14.20
C GLU A 202 -1.15 -7.19 -13.94
N ARG A 203 -1.65 -8.38 -14.31
CA ARG A 203 -3.06 -8.76 -14.14
C ARG A 203 -3.43 -8.91 -12.67
N SER A 204 -2.46 -9.24 -11.81
CA SER A 204 -2.67 -9.29 -10.37
C SER A 204 -3.09 -7.94 -9.80
N ASP A 205 -2.48 -6.84 -10.28
CA ASP A 205 -2.86 -5.49 -9.85
C ASP A 205 -4.26 -5.10 -10.34
N LEU A 206 -4.63 -5.53 -11.55
CA LEU A 206 -5.98 -5.30 -12.10
C LEU A 206 -7.04 -6.07 -11.31
N TYR A 207 -6.76 -7.31 -10.93
CA TYR A 207 -7.64 -8.10 -10.07
C TYR A 207 -7.84 -7.40 -8.73
N SER A 208 -6.76 -7.03 -8.03
CA SER A 208 -6.82 -6.32 -6.75
C SER A 208 -7.55 -4.97 -6.87
N THR A 209 -7.36 -4.25 -7.97
CA THR A 209 -8.13 -3.03 -8.27
C THR A 209 -9.62 -3.31 -8.44
N GLY A 210 -9.98 -4.44 -9.05
CA GLY A 210 -11.37 -4.91 -9.13
C GLY A 210 -11.98 -5.20 -7.76
N VAL A 211 -11.20 -5.74 -6.82
CA VAL A 211 -11.61 -5.94 -5.43
C VAL A 211 -11.86 -4.59 -4.75
N VAL A 212 -10.96 -3.62 -4.93
CA VAL A 212 -11.12 -2.25 -4.40
C VAL A 212 -12.37 -1.59 -4.97
N LEU A 213 -12.62 -1.70 -6.29
CA LEU A 213 -13.83 -1.15 -6.90
C LEU A 213 -15.10 -1.80 -6.33
N PHE A 214 -15.10 -3.12 -6.16
CA PHE A 214 -16.23 -3.82 -5.54
C PHE A 214 -16.52 -3.28 -4.15
N GLU A 215 -15.49 -3.09 -3.33
CA GLU A 215 -15.65 -2.62 -1.96
C GLU A 215 -16.09 -1.15 -1.90
N LEU A 216 -15.52 -0.28 -2.72
CA LEU A 216 -15.98 1.11 -2.85
C LEU A 216 -17.47 1.16 -3.19
N LEU A 217 -17.92 0.33 -4.12
CA LEU A 217 -19.31 0.32 -4.56
C LEU A 217 -20.29 -0.28 -3.54
N THR A 218 -19.83 -1.17 -2.65
CA THR A 218 -20.73 -1.98 -1.81
C THR A 218 -20.52 -1.82 -0.31
N GLY A 219 -19.48 -1.09 0.11
CA GLY A 219 -19.07 -0.94 1.50
C GLY A 219 -18.44 -2.20 2.11
N ARG A 220 -18.19 -3.25 1.31
CA ARG A 220 -17.58 -4.50 1.79
C ARG A 220 -16.78 -5.24 0.70
N PRO A 221 -15.73 -6.00 1.05
CA PRO A 221 -15.01 -6.80 0.06
C PRO A 221 -15.89 -7.94 -0.48
N PRO A 222 -15.59 -8.47 -1.69
CA PRO A 222 -16.38 -9.54 -2.33
C PRO A 222 -16.33 -10.86 -1.55
N PHE A 223 -15.23 -11.11 -0.84
CA PHE A 223 -15.02 -12.32 -0.07
C PHE A 223 -14.78 -12.00 1.41
N LYS A 224 -15.38 -12.81 2.29
CA LYS A 224 -15.26 -12.68 3.75
C LYS A 224 -15.02 -14.05 4.35
N GLY A 225 -14.19 -14.13 5.38
CA GLY A 225 -13.93 -15.39 6.08
C GLY A 225 -13.25 -15.18 7.41
N ASP A 226 -13.37 -16.17 8.28
CA ASP A 226 -12.86 -16.13 9.66
C ASP A 226 -11.31 -16.25 9.73
N SER A 227 -10.66 -16.50 8.60
CA SER A 227 -9.20 -16.57 8.50
C SER A 227 -8.69 -16.09 7.13
N ALA A 228 -7.43 -15.66 7.09
CA ALA A 228 -6.75 -15.26 5.85
C ALA A 228 -6.73 -16.40 4.81
N VAL A 229 -6.56 -17.64 5.27
CA VAL A 229 -6.59 -18.84 4.41
C VAL A 229 -7.97 -19.03 3.79
N ALA A 230 -9.03 -18.87 4.57
CA ALA A 230 -10.40 -18.99 4.07
C ALA A 230 -10.73 -17.91 3.02
N VAL A 231 -10.26 -16.68 3.22
CA VAL A 231 -10.43 -15.60 2.23
C VAL A 231 -9.62 -15.93 0.97
N ALA A 232 -8.35 -16.28 1.09
CA ALA A 232 -7.50 -16.64 -0.04
C ALA A 232 -8.10 -17.78 -0.88
N TYR A 233 -8.68 -18.81 -0.23
CA TYR A 233 -9.39 -19.88 -0.93
C TYR A 233 -10.56 -19.38 -1.78
N GLN A 234 -11.33 -18.40 -1.29
CA GLN A 234 -12.43 -17.81 -2.06
C GLN A 234 -11.92 -17.02 -3.26
N HIS A 235 -10.79 -16.31 -3.12
CA HIS A 235 -10.14 -15.67 -4.26
C HIS A 235 -9.72 -16.68 -5.33
N VAL A 236 -9.37 -17.91 -4.94
CA VAL A 236 -8.94 -18.96 -5.87
C VAL A 236 -10.12 -19.68 -6.55
N GLU A 237 -11.15 -20.04 -5.79
CA GLU A 237 -12.18 -20.99 -6.23
C GLU A 237 -13.59 -20.39 -6.39
N GLN A 238 -13.91 -19.30 -5.67
CA GLN A 238 -15.27 -18.78 -5.65
C GLN A 238 -15.52 -17.71 -6.72
N ILE A 239 -16.71 -17.77 -7.30
CA ILE A 239 -17.25 -16.72 -8.16
C ILE A 239 -17.66 -15.55 -7.25
N PRO A 240 -17.17 -14.33 -7.49
CA PRO A 240 -17.58 -13.18 -6.71
C PRO A 240 -19.06 -12.85 -6.98
N PRO A 241 -19.80 -12.32 -5.98
CA PRO A 241 -21.12 -11.75 -6.22
C PRO A 241 -21.01 -10.55 -7.18
N THR A 242 -22.12 -10.16 -7.84
CA THR A 242 -22.18 -8.85 -8.51
C THR A 242 -22.36 -7.75 -7.48
N PRO A 243 -21.77 -6.56 -7.67
CA PRO A 243 -22.08 -5.39 -6.85
C PRO A 243 -23.60 -5.12 -6.75
N SER A 244 -24.33 -5.18 -7.86
CA SER A 244 -25.80 -4.97 -7.91
C SER A 244 -26.60 -5.96 -7.05
N SER A 245 -26.07 -7.16 -6.79
CA SER A 245 -26.73 -8.13 -5.90
C SER A 245 -26.69 -7.71 -4.42
N ILE A 246 -25.87 -6.72 -4.08
CA ILE A 246 -25.73 -6.17 -2.73
C ILE A 246 -26.47 -4.83 -2.63
N LEU A 247 -26.26 -3.93 -3.59
CA LEU A 247 -26.91 -2.62 -3.66
C LEU A 247 -27.52 -2.42 -5.06
N SER A 248 -28.85 -2.31 -5.14
CA SER A 248 -29.59 -2.40 -6.40
C SER A 248 -29.51 -1.14 -7.28
N ASP A 249 -28.91 -0.06 -6.79
CA ASP A 249 -28.69 1.20 -7.52
C ASP A 249 -27.40 1.17 -8.37
N ILE A 250 -26.58 0.13 -8.25
CA ILE A 250 -25.37 -0.07 -9.05
C ILE A 250 -25.74 -0.53 -10.47
N PRO A 251 -25.31 0.18 -11.53
CA PRO A 251 -25.61 -0.21 -12.90
C PRO A 251 -24.95 -1.52 -13.35
N ASP A 252 -25.64 -2.28 -14.19
CA ASP A 252 -25.13 -3.52 -14.83
C ASP A 252 -23.81 -3.34 -15.62
N SER A 253 -23.50 -2.10 -16.05
CA SER A 253 -22.20 -1.79 -16.66
C SER A 253 -21.05 -1.96 -15.65
N LEU A 254 -21.22 -1.56 -14.40
CA LEU A 254 -20.20 -1.71 -13.36
C LEU A 254 -20.08 -3.14 -12.88
N ASP A 255 -21.19 -3.89 -12.83
CA ASP A 255 -21.12 -5.35 -12.60
C ASP A 255 -20.20 -6.02 -13.62
N ARG A 256 -20.37 -5.70 -14.91
CA ARG A 256 -19.55 -6.28 -15.98
C ARG A 256 -18.07 -5.92 -15.82
N VAL A 257 -17.76 -4.67 -15.44
CA VAL A 257 -16.38 -4.24 -15.20
C VAL A 257 -15.77 -5.00 -14.03
N VAL A 258 -16.48 -5.06 -12.90
CA VAL A 258 -16.01 -5.72 -11.68
C VAL A 258 -15.83 -7.23 -11.89
N LEU A 259 -16.82 -7.90 -12.48
CA LEU A 259 -16.73 -9.33 -12.77
C LEU A 259 -15.63 -9.65 -13.79
N LYS A 260 -15.38 -8.76 -14.76
CA LYS A 260 -14.27 -8.94 -15.70
C LYS A 260 -12.92 -8.81 -15.01
N ALA A 261 -12.75 -7.86 -14.09
CA ALA A 261 -11.53 -7.69 -13.32
C ALA A 261 -11.29 -8.84 -12.33
N LEU A 262 -12.36 -9.40 -11.74
CA LEU A 262 -12.29 -10.50 -10.77
C LEU A 262 -12.34 -11.90 -11.41
N ALA A 263 -12.28 -11.98 -12.75
CA ALA A 263 -12.13 -13.24 -13.45
C ALA A 263 -10.82 -13.92 -13.05
N LYS A 264 -10.84 -15.26 -12.92
CA LYS A 264 -9.66 -16.01 -12.45
C LYS A 264 -8.64 -16.27 -13.57
N ASN A 265 -9.02 -16.04 -14.83
CA ASN A 265 -8.21 -16.15 -16.06
C ASN A 265 -8.78 -15.26 -17.18
#